data_AF-A0A350DA00-F1
#
_entry.id   AF-A0A350DA00-F1
#
_cell.length_a   1.000
_cell.length_b   1.000
_cell.length_c   1.000
_cell.angle_alpha   90.00
_cell.angle_beta   90.00
_cell.angle_gamma   90.00
#
_symmetry.space_group_name_H-M   'P 1'
#
loop_
_entity.id
_entity.type
_entity.pdbx_description
1 polymer ?
#
loop_
_entity_poly.entity_id
_entity_poly.type
_entity_poly.pdbx_seq_one_letter_code
_entity_poly.pdbx_strand_id
1 'polypeptide(L)' 'MNRSLEGLALTVIFIDGTEFDNHTVIVAMGVDSEGHKHVLGAWEGSTENTYVAQSLMSDLVERGLKVVWKHQSL' A
#
# COMPACT_ATOMS: atom_id res chain seq x y z
N MET A 1 -0.69 -11.24 4.27
CA MET A 1 -0.26 -10.72 5.59
C MET A 1 -1.50 -10.23 6.33
N ASN A 2 -1.75 -10.64 7.58
CA ASN A 2 -3.03 -10.37 8.28
C ASN A 2 -2.89 -9.34 9.43
N ARG A 3 -2.03 -8.32 9.28
CA ARG A 3 -1.92 -7.27 10.30
C ARG A 3 -2.96 -6.18 10.06
N SER A 4 -3.64 -5.75 11.12
CA SER A 4 -4.50 -4.57 11.06
C SER A 4 -3.70 -3.32 10.65
N LEU A 5 -4.34 -2.45 9.88
CA LEU A 5 -3.87 -1.15 9.46
C LEU A 5 -4.66 0.00 10.12
N GLU A 6 -5.63 -0.34 10.99
CA GLU A 6 -6.42 0.66 11.71
C GLU A 6 -5.53 1.55 12.59
N GLY A 7 -5.84 2.84 12.62
CA GLY A 7 -5.13 3.82 13.43
C GLY A 7 -3.78 4.29 12.85
N LEU A 8 -3.31 3.73 11.73
CA LEU A 8 -2.13 4.25 11.03
C LEU A 8 -2.44 5.61 10.40
N ALA A 9 -1.88 6.67 10.99
CA ALA A 9 -1.94 8.02 10.47
C ALA A 9 -0.84 8.23 9.40
N LEU A 10 -1.07 7.71 8.21
CA LEU A 10 -0.14 7.84 7.09
C LEU A 10 -0.30 9.19 6.40
N THR A 11 0.82 9.80 6.06
CA THR A 11 0.88 11.05 5.28
C THR A 11 1.00 10.77 3.79
N VAL A 12 1.75 9.72 3.42
CA VAL A 12 1.91 9.27 2.03
C VAL A 12 1.94 7.76 1.96
N ILE A 13 1.50 7.22 0.84
CA ILE A 13 1.61 5.80 0.50
C ILE A 13 2.36 5.70 -0.84
N PHE A 14 3.40 4.89 -0.85
CA PHE A 14 4.12 4.48 -2.04
C PHE A 14 3.64 3.09 -2.44
N ILE A 15 3.38 2.92 -3.74
CA ILE A 15 3.11 1.63 -4.36
C ILE A 15 4.17 1.48 -5.45
N ASP A 16 4.92 0.39 -5.39
CA ASP A 16 5.98 0.10 -6.34
C ASP A 16 5.95 -1.36 -6.76
N GLY A 17 6.23 -1.61 -8.03
CA GLY A 17 6.31 -2.94 -8.63
C GLY A 17 7.76 -3.29 -8.92
N THR A 18 8.21 -4.48 -8.53
CA THR A 18 9.54 -4.98 -8.88
C THR A 18 9.42 -6.34 -9.56
N GLU A 19 10.06 -6.45 -10.73
CA GLU A 19 10.13 -7.70 -11.49
C GLU A 19 11.20 -8.63 -10.90
N PHE A 20 10.80 -9.86 -10.63
CA PHE A 20 11.63 -10.98 -10.21
C PHE A 20 11.40 -12.14 -11.17
N ASP A 21 12.32 -12.31 -12.12
CA ASP A 21 12.22 -13.30 -13.20
C ASP A 21 10.87 -13.19 -13.94
N ASN A 22 9.99 -14.20 -13.87
CA ASN A 22 8.67 -14.20 -14.51
C ASN A 22 7.53 -13.69 -13.61
N HIS A 23 7.85 -13.05 -12.47
CA HIS A 23 6.87 -12.56 -11.51
C HIS A 23 7.07 -11.07 -11.23
N THR A 24 5.99 -10.36 -10.96
CA THR A 24 6.03 -8.98 -10.46
C THR A 24 5.54 -8.97 -9.02
N VAL A 25 6.33 -8.42 -8.12
CA VAL A 25 5.92 -8.18 -6.73
C VAL A 25 5.55 -6.71 -6.59
N ILE A 26 4.31 -6.43 -6.19
CA ILE A 26 3.86 -5.07 -5.87
C ILE A 26 3.91 -4.89 -4.36
N VAL A 27 4.55 -3.83 -3.89
CA VAL A 27 4.69 -3.50 -2.47
C VAL A 27 3.99 -2.18 -2.17
N ALA A 28 3.21 -2.15 -1.08
CA ALA A 28 2.66 -0.93 -0.52
C ALA A 28 3.39 -0.54 0.77
N MET A 29 3.88 0.70 0.83
CA MET A 29 4.58 1.27 1.98
C MET A 29 4.00 2.63 2.36
N GLY A 30 3.60 2.79 3.62
CA GLY A 30 3.17 4.05 4.18
C GLY A 30 4.31 4.80 4.85
N VAL A 31 4.24 6.13 4.88
CA VAL A 31 5.10 6.97 5.73
C VAL A 31 4.21 7.85 6.61
N ASP A 32 4.44 7.84 7.91
CA ASP A 32 3.74 8.70 8.86
C ASP A 32 4.36 10.10 8.96
N SER A 33 3.74 10.99 9.75
CA SER A 33 4.21 12.37 9.92
C SER A 33 5.56 12.49 10.61
N GLU A 34 6.03 11.44 11.28
CA GLU A 34 7.35 11.38 11.92
C GLU A 34 8.42 10.83 10.96
N GLY A 35 8.01 10.41 9.77
CA GLY A 35 8.91 9.85 8.75
C GLY A 35 9.14 8.34 8.89
N HIS A 36 8.42 7.65 9.78
CA HIS A 36 8.56 6.20 9.90
C HIS A 36 7.91 5.47 8.73
N LYS A 37 8.61 4.47 8.21
CA LYS A 37 8.16 3.64 7.10
C LYS A 37 7.43 2.41 7.62
N HIS A 38 6.23 2.18 7.09
CA HIS A 38 5.36 1.07 7.46
C HIS A 38 5.09 0.20 6.24
N VAL A 39 5.58 -1.04 6.23
CA VAL A 39 5.19 -2.00 5.18
C VAL A 39 3.72 -2.36 5.39
N LEU A 40 2.88 -2.00 4.42
CA LEU A 40 1.43 -2.19 4.50
C LEU A 40 1.03 -3.55 3.91
N GLY A 41 1.69 -3.98 2.85
CA GLY A 41 1.46 -5.26 2.20
C GLY A 41 2.39 -5.48 1.01
N ALA A 42 2.43 -6.71 0.54
CA ALA A 42 3.07 -7.10 -0.71
C ALA A 42 2.18 -8.13 -1.40
N TRP A 43 2.09 -8.05 -2.72
CA TRP A 43 1.28 -8.94 -3.54
C TRP A 43 2.11 -9.47 -4.70
N GLU A 44 2.15 -10.79 -4.85
CA GLU A 44 2.82 -11.45 -5.96
C GLU A 44 1.82 -11.61 -7.13
N GLY A 45 2.17 -11.05 -8.28
CA GLY A 45 1.43 -11.18 -9.54
C GLY A 45 2.34 -11.75 -10.63
N SER A 46 1.75 -12.34 -11.67
CA SER A 46 2.50 -12.79 -12.85
C SER A 46 2.70 -11.69 -13.89
N THR A 47 2.02 -10.54 -13.75
CA THR A 47 2.17 -9.32 -14.57
C THR A 47 1.66 -8.10 -13.78
N GLU A 48 2.19 -6.88 -14.02
CA GLU A 48 1.57 -5.61 -13.59
C GLU A 48 0.24 -5.38 -14.33
N ASN A 49 -0.77 -6.17 -14.00
CA ASN A 49 -2.13 -5.97 -14.49
C ASN A 49 -2.88 -5.16 -13.43
N THR A 50 -3.76 -4.26 -13.89
CA THR A 50 -4.77 -3.53 -13.10
C THR A 50 -5.44 -4.41 -12.03
N TYR A 51 -5.63 -5.70 -12.30
CA TYR A 51 -6.18 -6.66 -11.33
C TYR A 51 -5.33 -6.81 -10.06
N VAL A 52 -4.01 -6.92 -10.18
CA VAL A 52 -3.09 -7.12 -9.05
C VAL A 52 -3.08 -5.88 -8.14
N ALA A 53 -3.04 -4.69 -8.76
CA ALA A 53 -3.12 -3.43 -8.02
C ALA A 53 -4.47 -3.28 -7.31
N GLN A 54 -5.58 -3.68 -7.95
CA GLN A 54 -6.91 -3.67 -7.31
C GLN A 54 -6.98 -4.65 -6.13
N SER A 55 -6.46 -5.87 -6.28
CA SER A 55 -6.44 -6.85 -5.19
C SER A 55 -5.64 -6.37 -3.99
N LEU A 56 -4.46 -5.78 -4.23
CA LEU A 56 -3.65 -5.17 -3.17
C LEU A 56 -4.41 -4.05 -2.48
N MET A 57 -5.00 -3.12 -3.23
CA MET A 57 -5.74 -1.99 -2.65
C MET A 57 -6.95 -2.44 -1.84
N SER A 58 -7.70 -3.45 -2.32
CA SER A 58 -8.82 -4.04 -1.58
C SER A 58 -8.36 -4.68 -0.28
N ASP A 59 -7.28 -5.47 -0.28
CA ASP A 59 -6.70 -6.06 0.94
C ASP A 59 -6.33 -4.98 1.98
N LEU A 60 -5.69 -3.90 1.54
CA LEU A 60 -5.30 -2.82 2.43
C LEU A 60 -6.53 -2.13 3.06
N VAL A 61 -7.57 -1.87 2.26
CA VAL A 61 -8.83 -1.26 2.74
C VAL A 61 -9.56 -2.18 3.72
N GLU A 62 -9.69 -3.47 3.40
CA GLU A 62 -10.31 -4.47 4.28
C GLU A 62 -9.58 -4.59 5.62
N ARG A 63 -8.26 -4.41 5.62
CA ARG A 63 -7.44 -4.40 6.84
C ARG A 63 -7.49 -3.07 7.61
N GLY A 64 -8.31 -2.12 7.17
CA GLY A 64 -8.59 -0.88 7.91
C GLY A 64 -7.73 0.31 7.51
N LEU A 65 -7.07 0.28 6.33
CA LEU A 65 -6.37 1.44 5.80
C LEU A 65 -7.35 2.60 5.56
N LYS A 66 -7.11 3.74 6.21
CA LYS A 66 -7.87 4.98 6.00
C LYS A 66 -6.96 6.05 5.38
N VAL A 67 -7.28 6.49 4.18
CA VAL A 67 -6.69 7.68 3.56
C VAL A 67 -7.58 8.88 3.88
N VAL A 68 -7.15 9.70 4.84
CA VAL A 68 -7.85 10.95 5.16
C VAL A 68 -7.17 12.06 4.38
N TRP A 69 -7.77 12.46 3.24
CA TRP A 69 -7.31 13.62 2.48
C TRP A 69 -7.57 14.88 3.30
N LYS A 70 -6.54 15.41 3.95
CA LYS A 70 -6.58 16.77 4.51
C LYS A 70 -6.06 17.72 3.43
N HIS A 71 -6.97 18.33 2.69
CA HIS A 71 -6.64 19.45 1.82
C HIS A 71 -6.18 20.61 2.72
N GLN A 72 -4.88 20.82 2.85
CA GLN A 72 -4.36 22.08 3.36
C GLN A 72 -4.32 23.05 2.19
N SER A 73 -5.29 23.96 2.19
CA SER A 73 -5.26 25.16 1.35
C SER A 73 -3.99 25.94 1.70
N LEU A 74 -3.07 26.06 0.74
CA LEU A 74 -1.98 27.04 0.77
C LEU A 74 -2.55 28.44 0.50
#